data_AF-A0A450VDH6-F1
#
_entry.id   AF-A0A450VDH6-F1
#
_cell.length_a   1.000
_cell.length_b   1.000
_cell.length_c   1.000
_cell.angle_alpha   90.00
_cell.angle_beta   90.00
_cell.angle_gamma   90.00
#
_symmetry.space_group_name_H-M   'P 1'
#
loop_
_entity.id
_entity.type
_entity.pdbx_description
1 polymer ?
#
loop_
_entity_poly.entity_id
_entity_poly.type
_entity_poly.pdbx_seq_one_letter_code
_entity_poly.pdbx_strand_id
1 'polypeptide(L)' 'MKTVTLRIEDSIDEKFRHFPPEAVEILEQPEYMSDDEYLRSIPGMVDSIRAARAEPDDRGVSLDKLDW' A
#
# COMPACT_ATOMS: atom_id res chain seq x y z
N MET A 1 7.45 -5.62 -6.31
CA MET A 1 7.49 -4.18 -6.00
C MET A 1 6.57 -3.93 -4.82
N LYS A 2 6.99 -3.16 -3.82
CA LYS A 2 6.15 -2.76 -2.68
C LYS A 2 5.66 -1.33 -2.96
N THR A 3 4.35 -1.11 -2.90
CA THR A 3 3.74 0.21 -3.11
C THR A 3 3.20 0.70 -1.77
N VAL A 4 3.53 1.93 -1.40
CA VAL A 4 3.08 2.57 -0.14
C VAL A 4 2.31 3.82 -0.52
N THR A 5 1.06 3.91 -0.08
CA THR A 5 0.22 5.10 -0.28
C THR A 5 0.43 6.05 0.89
N LEU A 6 0.80 7.30 0.61
CA LEU A 6 1.03 8.33 1.62
C LEU A 6 0.03 9.47 1.42
N ARG A 7 -0.64 9.87 2.49
CA ARG A 7 -1.45 11.10 2.50
C ARG A 7 -0.52 12.29 2.67
N ILE A 8 -0.50 13.17 1.68
CA ILE A 8 0.29 14.42 1.69
C ILE A 8 -0.71 15.56 1.90
N GLU A 9 -0.44 16.43 2.87
CA GLU A 9 -1.19 17.69 2.99
C GLU A 9 -0.68 18.68 1.93
N ASP A 10 -1.54 19.52 1.36
CA ASP A 10 -1.19 20.47 0.28
C ASP A 10 0.04 21.34 0.60
N SER A 11 0.31 21.59 1.88
CA SER A 11 1.47 22.36 2.36
C SER A 11 2.83 21.69 2.17
N ILE A 12 2.87 20.39 1.87
CA ILE A 12 4.09 19.59 1.72
C ILE A 12 4.27 18.99 0.32
N ASP A 13 3.34 19.21 -0.62
CA ASP A 13 3.42 18.76 -2.03
C ASP A 13 4.76 19.16 -2.71
N GLU A 14 5.19 20.41 -2.53
CA GLU A 14 6.45 20.92 -3.09
C GLU A 14 7.68 20.09 -2.69
N LYS A 15 7.65 19.45 -1.51
CA LYS A 15 8.77 18.61 -1.04
C LYS A 15 8.86 17.29 -1.80
N PHE A 16 7.75 16.78 -2.32
CA PHE A 16 7.72 15.52 -3.07
C PHE A 16 8.04 15.67 -4.55
N ARG A 17 7.92 16.88 -5.11
CA ARG A 17 8.35 17.20 -6.49
C ARG A 17 9.85 17.06 -6.73
N HIS A 18 10.65 16.82 -5.69
CA HIS A 18 12.09 16.58 -5.79
C HIS A 18 12.44 15.11 -6.10
N PHE A 19 11.47 14.19 -5.98
CA PHE A 19 11.70 12.79 -6.35
C PHE A 19 11.59 12.61 -7.87
N PRO A 20 12.40 11.72 -8.46
CA PRO A 20 12.28 11.40 -9.87
C PRO A 20 10.89 10.79 -10.16
N PRO A 21 10.26 11.09 -11.30
CA PRO A 21 8.90 10.63 -11.64
C PRO A 21 8.76 9.10 -11.64
N GLU A 22 9.86 8.40 -11.86
CA GLU A 22 9.97 6.93 -11.85
C GLU A 22 9.91 6.34 -10.44
N ALA A 23 10.15 7.16 -9.40
CA ALA A 23 10.19 6.75 -8.00
C ALA A 23 8.92 7.12 -7.22
N VAL A 24 8.20 8.15 -7.66
CA VAL A 24 6.98 8.64 -6.99
C VAL A 24 5.94 9.03 -8.03
N GLU A 25 4.78 8.36 -7.99
CA GLU A 25 3.60 8.71 -8.76
C GLU A 25 2.63 9.48 -7.83
N ILE A 26 2.42 10.77 -8.10
CA ILE A 26 1.47 11.60 -7.35
C ILE A 26 0.12 11.53 -8.07
N LEU A 27 -0.86 10.89 -7.43
CA LEU A 27 -2.22 10.81 -7.94
C LEU A 27 -3.05 11.93 -7.30
N GLU A 28 -3.44 12.93 -8.08
CA GLU A 28 -4.46 13.91 -7.68
C GLU A 28 -5.83 13.21 -7.67
N GLN A 29 -6.16 12.57 -6.55
CA GLN A 29 -7.48 11.96 -6.36
C GLN A 29 -8.45 12.99 -5.74
N PRO A 30 -9.64 13.20 -6.34
CA PRO A 30 -10.59 14.21 -5.87
C PRO A 30 -11.33 13.81 -4.58
N GLU A 31 -11.33 12.53 -4.23
CA GLU A 31 -11.98 12.01 -3.03
C GLU A 31 -10.98 11.20 -2.22
N TYR A 32 -10.76 11.64 -0.98
CA TYR A 32 -10.03 10.86 0.00
C TYR A 32 -10.68 9.49 0.13
N MET A 33 -9.93 8.44 -0.18
CA MET A 33 -10.33 7.06 0.01
C MET A 33 -9.56 6.51 1.20
N SER A 34 -10.26 5.86 2.14
CA SER A 34 -9.58 5.18 3.24
C SER A 34 -8.75 3.99 2.72
N ASP A 35 -7.70 3.60 3.43
CA ASP A 35 -6.84 2.46 3.06
C ASP A 35 -7.66 1.19 2.78
N ASP A 36 -8.71 0.98 3.58
CA ASP A 36 -9.59 -0.18 3.49
C ASP A 36 -10.50 -0.12 2.25
N GLU A 37 -10.99 1.06 1.87
CA GLU A 37 -11.69 1.28 0.59
C GLU A 37 -10.76 1.13 -0.60
N TYR A 38 -9.53 1.65 -0.50
CA TYR A 38 -8.50 1.50 -1.53
C TYR A 38 -8.19 0.04 -1.79
N LEU A 39 -7.91 -0.73 -0.73
CA LEU A 39 -7.64 -2.16 -0.85
C LEU A 39 -8.83 -2.91 -1.45
N ARG A 40 -10.07 -2.55 -1.12
CA ARG A 40 -11.27 -3.17 -1.71
C ARG A 40 -11.50 -2.77 -3.17
N SER A 41 -11.04 -1.59 -3.59
CA SER A 41 -11.14 -1.14 -4.99
C SER A 41 -10.30 -1.97 -5.96
N ILE A 42 -9.23 -2.61 -5.47
CA ILE A 42 -8.32 -3.41 -6.29
C ILE A 42 -8.99 -4.75 -6.64
N PRO A 43 -9.22 -5.05 -7.93
CA PRO A 43 -9.84 -6.32 -8.34
C PRO A 43 -9.06 -7.53 -7.82
N GLY A 44 -9.76 -8.46 -7.17
CA GLY A 44 -9.17 -9.69 -6.63
C GLY A 44 -8.43 -9.53 -5.29
N MET A 45 -8.29 -8.32 -4.74
CA MET A 45 -7.62 -8.09 -3.45
C MET A 45 -8.37 -8.77 -2.29
N VAL A 46 -9.70 -8.67 -2.27
CA VAL A 46 -10.53 -9.31 -1.25
C VAL A 46 -10.32 -10.83 -1.23
N ASP A 47 -10.25 -11.44 -2.41
CA ASP A 47 -10.05 -12.88 -2.53
C ASP A 47 -8.61 -13.28 -2.17
N SER A 48 -7.61 -12.47 -2.53
CA SER A 48 -6.22 -12.65 -2.07
C SER A 48 -6.10 -12.61 -0.54
N ILE A 49 -6.74 -11.65 0.12
CA ILE A 49 -6.72 -11.55 1.59
C ILE A 49 -7.38 -12.78 2.22
N ARG A 50 -8.50 -13.24 1.66
CA ARG A 50 -9.18 -14.47 2.13
C ARG A 50 -8.31 -15.71 1.94
N ALA A 51 -7.61 -15.82 0.82
CA ALA A 51 -6.70 -16.92 0.55
C ALA A 51 -5.51 -16.91 1.52
N ALA A 52 -4.87 -15.74 1.72
CA ALA A 52 -3.77 -15.57 2.65
C ALA A 52 -4.17 -15.92 4.09
N ARG A 53 -5.40 -15.56 4.50
CA ARG A 53 -5.95 -15.93 5.82
C ARG A 53 -6.16 -17.43 6.00
N ALA A 54 -6.36 -18.16 4.91
CA ALA A 54 -6.51 -19.62 4.92
C ALA A 54 -5.17 -20.36 4.86
N GLU A 55 -4.05 -19.64 4.74
CA GLU A 55 -2.73 -20.28 4.75
C GLU A 55 -2.44 -20.91 6.12
N PRO A 56 -1.88 -22.12 6.14
CA PRO A 56 -1.54 -22.79 7.38
C PRO A 56 -0.37 -22.09 8.10
N ASP A 57 -0.42 -22.10 9.43
CA ASP A 57 0.55 -21.41 10.30
C ASP A 57 2.00 -21.88 10.08
N ASP A 58 2.20 -23.09 9.55
CA ASP A 58 3.52 -23.65 9.23
C ASP A 58 4.22 -22.94 8.06
N ARG A 59 3.48 -22.18 7.26
CA ARG A 59 4.01 -21.27 6.23
C ARG A 59 4.32 -19.87 6.77
N GLY A 60 3.87 -19.56 7.98
CA GLY A 60 4.19 -18.30 8.66
C GLY A 60 5.64 -18.25 9.12
N VAL A 61 6.23 -17.06 9.12
CA VAL A 61 7.50 -16.79 9.78
C VAL A 61 7.26 -15.97 11.04
N SER A 62 7.93 -16.35 12.12
CA SER A 62 7.88 -15.60 13.37
C SER A 62 8.66 -14.29 13.24
N LEU A 63 8.33 -13.29 14.06
CA LEU A 63 8.90 -11.93 13.98
C LEU A 63 10.44 -11.91 13.99
N ASP A 64 11.05 -12.83 14.73
CA ASP A 64 12.49 -13.05 14.85
C ASP A 64 13.17 -13.61 13.59
N LYS A 65 12.38 -14.08 12.61
CA LYS A 65 12.84 -14.66 11.34
C LYS A 65 12.51 -13.80 10.12
N LEU A 66 11.94 -12.61 10.34
CA LEU A 66 11.74 -11.63 9.27
C LEU A 66 13.10 -11.00 8.91
N ASP A 67 13.41 -10.95 7.63
CA ASP A 67 14.61 -10.29 7.09
C ASP A 67 14.23 -8.83 6.78
N TRP A 68 14.69 -7.90 7.64
CA TRP A 68 14.34 -6.47 7.60
C TRP A 68 15.31 -5.67 6.74
#